data_AF-A0A920A2H9-F1
#
_entry.id   AF-A0A920A2H9-F1
#
_cell.length_a   1.000
_cell.length_b   1.000
_cell.length_c   1.000
_cell.angle_alpha   90.00
_cell.angle_beta   90.00
_cell.angle_gamma   90.00
#
_symmetry.space_group_name_H-M   'P 1'
#
loop_
_entity.id
_entity.type
_entity.pdbx_description
1 polymer ?
#
loop_
_entity_poly.entity_id
_entity_poly.type
_entity_poly.pdbx_seq_one_letter_code
_entity_poly.pdbx_strand_id
1 'polypeptide(L)' 'MKKLLLLLLSLQTIHAFASEIDEDFVKKFSSLPTYSSAQISPDGKIISVVFKKDEKML' A
#
# COMPACT_ATOMS: atom_id res chain seq x y z
N MET A 1 8.67 19.75 34.27
CA MET A 1 8.55 20.39 32.93
C MET A 1 9.25 19.61 31.81
N LYS A 2 10.35 18.88 32.07
CA LYS A 2 11.06 18.08 31.04
C LYS A 2 10.18 17.05 30.29
N LYS A 3 9.22 16.41 30.98
CA LYS A 3 8.30 15.43 30.36
C LYS A 3 7.33 16.05 29.35
N LEU A 4 6.91 17.29 29.58
CA LEU A 4 6.01 18.02 28.69
C LEU A 4 6.74 18.41 27.40
N LEU A 5 8.00 18.82 27.51
CA LEU A 5 8.86 19.12 26.36
C LEU A 5 9.05 17.88 25.48
N LEU A 6 9.38 16.73 26.07
CA LEU A 6 9.51 15.47 25.30
C LEU A 6 8.21 15.08 24.58
N LEU A 7 7.06 15.28 25.23
CA LEU A 7 5.76 14.99 24.62
C LEU A 7 5.49 15.89 23.40
N LEU A 8 5.76 17.19 23.51
CA LEU A 8 5.60 18.13 22.38
C LEU A 8 6.55 17.83 21.21
N LEU A 9 7.80 17.45 21.49
CA LEU A 9 8.73 17.05 20.43
C LEU A 9 8.28 15.76 19.72
N SER A 10 7.68 14.81 20.45
CA SER A 10 7.16 13.57 19.84
C SER A 10 5.89 13.77 19.01
N LEU A 11 5.15 14.85 19.21
CA LEU A 11 3.92 15.12 18.46
C LEU A 11 4.19 15.60 17.02
N GLN A 12 5.34 16.23 16.80
CA GLN A 12 5.73 16.77 15.49
C GLN A 12 6.13 15.67 14.49
N THR A 13 6.55 14.50 14.96
CA THR A 13 6.95 13.39 14.09
C THR A 13 5.76 12.66 13.47
N ILE A 14 4.54 12.80 14.02
CA ILE A 14 3.36 12.08 13.52
C ILE A 14 2.75 12.79 12.30
N HIS A 15 2.84 14.12 12.23
CA HIS A 15 2.30 14.90 11.09
C HIS A 15 3.14 14.77 9.81
N ALA A 16 4.45 14.45 9.94
CA ALA A 16 5.35 14.32 8.79
C ALA A 16 5.11 13.06 7.94
N PHE A 17 4.43 12.04 8.48
CA PHE A 17 4.10 10.80 7.76
C PHE A 17 2.64 10.73 7.31
N ALA A 18 1.86 11.78 7.56
CA ALA A 18 0.47 11.91 7.09
C ALA A 18 0.37 12.76 5.81
N SER A 19 1.49 13.00 5.12
CA SER A 19 1.48 13.62 3.80
C SER A 19 0.76 12.69 2.83
N GLU A 20 -0.14 13.29 2.06
CA GLU A 20 -0.99 12.72 1.02
C GLU A 20 -0.33 11.55 0.26
N ILE A 21 -1.16 10.55 -0.07
CA ILE A 21 -0.71 9.45 -0.92
C ILE A 21 -0.20 10.06 -2.23
N ASP A 22 1.09 9.87 -2.50
CA ASP A 22 1.77 10.40 -3.68
C ASP A 22 0.98 10.07 -4.96
N GLU A 23 0.59 11.09 -5.72
CA GLU A 23 -0.19 10.92 -6.95
C GLU A 23 0.57 10.08 -7.98
N ASP A 24 1.90 10.22 -8.06
CA ASP A 24 2.74 9.43 -8.95
C ASP A 24 2.77 7.96 -8.49
N PHE A 25 2.79 7.73 -7.17
CA PHE A 25 2.61 6.40 -6.60
C PHE A 25 1.24 5.81 -6.99
N VAL A 26 0.13 6.54 -6.79
CA VAL A 26 -1.20 6.05 -7.16
C VAL A 26 -1.27 5.75 -8.66
N LYS A 27 -0.78 6.65 -9.52
CA LYS A 27 -0.81 6.48 -10.97
C LYS A 27 -0.01 5.26 -11.42
N LYS A 28 1.18 5.06 -10.85
CA LYS A 28 2.04 3.92 -11.16
C LYS A 28 1.39 2.60 -10.74
N PHE A 29 0.88 2.51 -9.51
CA PHE A 29 0.42 1.26 -8.93
C PHE A 29 -1.05 0.94 -9.23
N SER A 30 -1.89 1.92 -9.57
CA SER A 30 -3.31 1.69 -9.93
C SER A 30 -3.50 1.05 -11.31
N SER A 31 -2.49 1.13 -12.18
CA SER A 31 -2.50 0.47 -13.50
C SER A 31 -2.12 -1.01 -13.42
N LEU A 32 -1.61 -1.48 -12.26
CA LEU A 32 -1.18 -2.85 -12.13
C LEU A 32 -2.39 -3.79 -12.08
N PRO A 33 -2.29 -4.96 -12.73
CA PRO A 33 -3.34 -5.94 -12.68
C PRO A 33 -3.55 -6.44 -11.25
N THR A 34 -4.82 -6.56 -10.89
CA THR A 34 -5.19 -7.13 -9.60
C THR A 34 -5.38 -8.64 -9.75
N TYR A 35 -4.72 -9.39 -8.87
CA TYR A 35 -4.82 -10.84 -8.81
C TYR A 35 -5.54 -11.26 -7.53
N SER A 36 -6.39 -12.27 -7.62
CA SER A 36 -7.07 -12.86 -6.47
C SER A 36 -6.96 -14.38 -6.49
N SER A 37 -7.37 -15.01 -5.37
CA SER A 37 -7.49 -16.47 -5.26
C SER A 37 -6.18 -17.21 -5.61
N ALA A 38 -5.06 -16.72 -5.09
CA ALA A 38 -3.75 -17.33 -5.32
C ALA A 38 -3.70 -18.76 -4.76
N GLN A 39 -3.27 -19.71 -5.57
CA GLN A 39 -3.02 -21.10 -5.19
C GLN A 39 -1.59 -21.47 -5.57
N ILE A 40 -0.89 -22.14 -4.67
CA ILE A 40 0.49 -22.57 -4.87
C ILE A 40 0.49 -24.09 -5.08
N SER A 41 1.21 -24.57 -6.08
CA SER A 41 1.37 -26.00 -6.31
C SER A 41 2.05 -26.69 -5.13
N PRO A 42 1.81 -28.00 -4.90
CA PRO A 42 2.43 -28.73 -3.79
C PRO A 42 3.96 -28.69 -3.79
N ASP A 43 4.58 -28.55 -4.97
CA ASP A 43 6.03 -28.44 -5.14
C ASP A 43 6.57 -27.00 -5.06
N GLY A 44 5.68 -26.01 -4.86
CA GLY A 44 6.02 -24.60 -4.69
C GLY A 44 6.47 -23.87 -5.95
N LYS A 45 6.45 -24.53 -7.11
CA LYS A 45 7.01 -23.96 -8.36
C LYS A 45 6.02 -23.14 -9.16
N ILE A 46 4.72 -23.36 -8.96
CA ILE A 46 3.67 -22.75 -9.77
C ILE A 46 2.72 -22.00 -8.84
N ILE A 47 2.44 -20.75 -9.21
CA ILE A 47 1.40 -19.94 -8.60
C ILE A 47 0.31 -19.74 -9.64
N SER A 48 -0.89 -20.23 -9.35
CA SER A 48 -2.10 -19.96 -10.12
C SER A 48 -2.85 -18.80 -9.47
N VAL A 49 -3.30 -17.85 -10.29
CA VAL A 49 -4.03 -16.67 -9.83
C VAL A 49 -5.21 -16.40 -10.76
N VAL A 50 -6.28 -15.84 -10.21
CA VAL A 50 -7.38 -15.31 -11.01
C VAL A 50 -7.07 -13.85 -11.34
N PHE A 51 -6.94 -13.55 -12.64
CA PHE A 51 -6.79 -12.19 -13.12
C PHE A 51 -8.13 -11.45 -13.02
N LYS A 52 -8.19 -10.42 -12.17
CA LYS A 52 -9.36 -9.54 -12.13
C LYS A 52 -9.14 -8.41 -13.13
N LYS A 53 -9.76 -8.53 -14.30
CA LYS A 53 -9.85 -7.42 -15.25
C LYS A 53 -10.93 -6.46 -14.74
N ASP A 54 -10.54 -5.39 -14.07
CA ASP A 54 -11.47 -4.31 -13.79
C ASP A 54 -11.82 -3.65 -15.14
N GLU A 55 -13.07 -3.77 -15.58
CA GLU A 55 -13.63 -2.99 -16.67
C GLU A 55 -13.79 -1.53 -16.20
N LYS A 56 -12.69 -0.80 -16.05
CA LYS A 56 -12.78 0.67 -16.07
C LYS A 56 -13.02 1.08 -17.53
N MET A 57 -14.31 1.05 -17.90
CA MET A 57 -14.81 1.75 -19.08
C MET A 57 -14.42 3.23 -18.95
N LEU A 58 -13.73 3.72 -19.99
CA LEU A 58 -13.40 5.13 -20.25
C LEU A 58 -14.64 6.01 -20.18
#